data_AF-A0A6H1NYM0-F1
#
_entry.id   AF-A0A6H1NYM0-F1
#
_cell.length_a   1.000
_cell.length_b   1.000
_cell.length_c   1.000
_cell.angle_alpha   90.00
_cell.angle_beta   90.00
_cell.angle_gamma   90.00
#
_symmetry.space_group_name_H-M   'P 1'
#
loop_
_entity.id
_entity.type
_entity.pdbx_description
1 polymer ?
#
loop_
_entity_poly.entity_id
_entity_poly.type
_entity_poly.pdbx_seq_one_letter_code
_entity_poly.pdbx_strand_id
1 'polypeptide(L)' 'MIIFNKIALSFVVFFSFSIIINTYLGEKERVQSNVIYFVMNGFAYIVSALEVEKDKLSLETAEI' A
#
# COMPACT_ATOMS: atom_id res chain seq x y z
N MET A 1 -9.67 -2.04 -11.29
CA MET A 1 -9.64 -0.66 -10.72
C MET A 1 -10.28 -0.55 -9.34
N ILE A 2 -11.49 -1.08 -9.09
CA ILE A 2 -12.19 -0.89 -7.79
C ILE A 2 -11.40 -1.46 -6.59
N ILE A 3 -10.83 -2.66 -6.73
CA ILE A 3 -10.03 -3.30 -5.66
C ILE A 3 -8.75 -2.51 -5.37
N PHE A 4 -8.02 -2.13 -6.43
CA PHE A 4 -6.84 -1.30 -6.33
C PHE A 4 -7.11 0.02 -5.59
N ASN A 5 -8.22 0.69 -5.92
CA ASN A 5 -8.58 1.95 -5.30
C ASN A 5 -8.94 1.79 -3.81
N LYS A 6 -9.58 0.67 -3.44
CA LYS A 6 -9.84 0.32 -2.04
C LYS A 6 -8.55 0.07 -1.26
N ILE A 7 -7.60 -0.65 -1.86
CA ILE A 7 -6.30 -0.93 -1.24
C ILE A 7 -5.51 0.37 -1.04
N ALA A 8 -5.43 1.22 -2.07
CA ALA A 8 -4.78 2.53 -1.96
C ALA A 8 -5.41 3.38 -0.86
N LEU A 9 -6.74 3.43 -0.79
CA LEU A 9 -7.44 4.17 0.25
C LEU A 9 -7.11 3.64 1.67
N SER A 10 -7.05 2.32 1.86
CA SER A 10 -6.67 1.72 3.14
C SER A 10 -5.25 2.11 3.56
N PHE A 11 -4.29 2.13 2.64
CA PHE A 11 -2.92 2.56 2.91
C PHE A 11 -2.86 4.04 3.30
N VAL A 12 -3.59 4.91 2.60
CA VAL A 12 -3.66 6.34 2.92
C VAL A 12 -4.25 6.58 4.31
N VAL A 13 -5.35 5.90 4.65
CA VAL A 13 -5.98 6.03 5.97
C VAL A 13 -5.04 5.55 7.08
N PHE A 14 -4.41 4.38 6.90
CA PHE A 14 -3.48 3.81 7.88
C PHE A 14 -2.25 4.70 8.10
N PHE A 15 -1.70 5.23 7.01
CA PHE A 15 -0.57 6.15 7.05
C PHE A 15 -0.92 7.45 7.77
N SER A 16 -2.09 8.02 7.46
CA SER A 16 -2.57 9.24 8.10
C SER A 16 -2.77 9.05 9.60
N PHE A 17 -3.39 7.94 10.01
CA PHE A 17 -3.55 7.58 11.41
C PHE A 17 -2.21 7.45 12.14
N SER A 18 -1.23 6.80 11.50
CA SER A 18 0.11 6.61 12.05
C SER A 18 0.85 7.95 12.23
N ILE A 19 0.75 8.88 11.27
CA ILE A 19 1.32 10.23 11.40
C ILE A 19 0.67 11.00 12.54
N ILE A 20 -0.66 10.96 12.65
CA ILE A 20 -1.40 11.68 13.69
C ILE A 20 -0.95 11.17 15.06
N ILE A 21 -0.95 9.85 15.28
CA ILE A 21 -0.51 9.26 16.55
C ILE A 21 0.94 9.65 16.87
N ASN A 22 1.87 9.50 15.92
CA ASN A 22 3.28 9.81 16.16
C ASN A 22 3.48 11.30 16.50
N THR A 23 2.74 12.18 15.85
CA THR A 23 2.73 13.62 16.16
C THR A 23 2.27 13.87 17.60
N TYR A 24 1.18 13.22 18.04
CA TYR A 24 0.66 13.39 19.40
C TYR A 24 1.55 12.76 20.48
N LEU A 25 2.26 11.68 20.17
CA LEU A 25 3.17 11.00 21.11
C LEU A 25 4.56 11.64 21.19
N GLY A 26 4.85 12.67 20.36
CA GLY A 26 6.17 13.29 20.29
C GLY A 26 7.26 12.31 19.82
N GLU A 27 6.87 11.31 19.03
CA GLU A 27 7.76 10.28 18.50
C GLU A 27 8.83 10.91 17.57
N LYS A 28 10.01 10.30 17.53
CA LYS A 28 11.16 10.85 16.80
C LYS A 28 11.00 10.62 15.30
N GLU A 29 11.57 11.53 14.50
CA GLU A 29 11.58 11.45 13.03
C GLU A 29 11.95 10.05 12.50
N ARG A 30 12.84 9.32 13.19
CA ARG A 30 13.26 7.96 12.84
C ARG A 30 12.12 6.93 12.84
N VAL A 31 11.22 6.97 13.82
CA VAL A 31 10.09 6.02 13.88
C VAL A 31 9.08 6.36 12.79
N GLN A 32 8.82 7.65 12.57
CA GLN A 32 7.99 8.10 11.46
C GLN A 32 8.55 7.68 10.11
N SER A 33 9.87 7.84 9.88
CA SER A 33 10.54 7.34 8.67
C SER A 33 10.44 5.83 8.51
N ASN A 34 10.63 5.05 9.57
CA ASN A 34 10.50 3.59 9.51
C ASN A 34 9.08 3.16 9.12
N VAL A 35 8.05 3.83 9.66
CA VAL A 35 6.66 3.58 9.28
C VAL A 35 6.42 3.96 7.83
N ILE A 36 6.94 5.09 7.35
CA ILE A 36 6.88 5.48 5.93
C ILE A 36 7.49 4.39 5.05
N TYR A 37 8.72 3.95 5.35
CA TYR A 37 9.38 2.92 4.56
C TYR A 37 8.58 1.62 4.55
N PHE A 38 8.08 1.17 5.69
CA PHE A 38 7.28 -0.05 5.76
C PHE A 38 5.99 0.06 4.93
N VAL A 39 5.25 1.16 5.08
CA VAL A 39 3.98 1.39 4.38
C VAL A 39 4.20 1.50 2.86
N MET A 40 5.22 2.25 2.42
CA MET A 40 5.50 2.40 0.99
C MET A 40 5.99 1.10 0.34
N ASN A 41 6.88 0.36 1.00
CA ASN A 41 7.35 -0.92 0.46
C ASN A 41 6.21 -1.96 0.44
N GLY A 42 5.38 -2.01 1.49
CA GLY A 42 4.21 -2.89 1.52
C GLY A 42 3.19 -2.54 0.44
N PHE A 43 2.93 -1.25 0.21
CA PHE A 43 2.04 -0.80 -0.85
C PHE A 43 2.55 -1.21 -2.23
N ALA A 44 3.83 -0.93 -2.52
CA ALA A 44 4.44 -1.29 -3.79
C ALA A 44 4.39 -2.80 -4.04
N TYR A 45 4.69 -3.62 -3.03
CA TYR A 45 4.62 -5.07 -3.14
C TYR A 45 3.21 -5.56 -3.49
N ILE A 46 2.18 -5.10 -2.77
CA ILE A 46 0.79 -5.52 -3.00
C ILE A 46 0.30 -5.08 -4.38
N VAL A 47 0.60 -3.84 -4.77
CA VAL A 47 0.27 -3.30 -6.10
C VAL A 47 0.91 -4.14 -7.19
N SER A 48 2.22 -4.38 -7.11
CA SER A 48 2.92 -5.18 -8.11
C SER A 48 2.40 -6.62 -8.18
N ALA A 49 2.09 -7.24 -7.03
CA ALA A 49 1.52 -8.59 -7.01
C ALA A 49 0.15 -8.65 -7.72
N LEU A 50 -0.73 -7.69 -7.45
CA LEU A 50 -2.05 -7.61 -8.09
C LEU A 50 -1.97 -7.31 -9.58
N GLU A 51 -0.99 -6.53 -10.01
CA GLU A 51 -0.76 -6.24 -11.41
C GLU A 51 -0.30 -7.50 -12.16
N VAL A 52 0.67 -8.23 -11.61
CA VAL A 52 1.14 -9.52 -12.17
C VAL A 52 0.01 -10.55 -12.25
N GLU A 53 -0.85 -10.61 -11.22
CA GLU A 53 -1.98 -11.55 -11.19
C GLU A 53 -3.05 -11.18 -12.24
N LYS A 54 -3.32 -9.88 -12.41
CA LYS A 54 -4.22 -9.38 -13.45
C LYS A 54 -3.68 -9.70 -14.86
N ASP A 55 -2.37 -9.56 -15.06
CA ASP A 55 -1.74 -9.82 -16.35
C ASP A 55 -1.79 -11.31 -16.71
N LYS A 56 -1.58 -12.21 -15.75
CA LYS A 56 -1.75 -13.67 -15.94
C LYS A 56 -3.18 -14.03 -16.34
N LEU A 57 -4.18 -13.52 -15.62
CA LEU A 57 -5.60 -13.73 -15.94
C LEU A 57 -5.95 -13.25 -17.36
N SER A 58 -5.39 -12.11 -17.79
CA SER A 58 -5.64 -11.59 -19.13
C SER A 58 -5.00 -12.43 -20.25
N LEU A 59 -3.84 -13.04 -20.01
CA LEU A 59 -3.19 -13.94 -20.96
C LEU A 59 -3.94 -15.27 -21.07
N GLU A 60 -4.37 -15.84 -19.94
CA GLU A 60 -5.16 -17.08 -19.90
C GLU A 60 -6.51 -16.96 -20.63
N THR A 61 -7.14 -15.78 -20.55
CA THR A 61 -8.43 -15.51 -21.24
C THR A 61 -8.25 -15.26 -22.74
N ALA A 62 -7.05 -14.87 -23.19
CA ALA A 62 -6.76 -14.61 -24.61
C ALA A 62 -6.37 -15.88 -25.39
N GLU A 63 -6.03 -16.97 -24.69
CA GLU A 63 -5.68 -18.27 -25.27
C GLU A 63 -6.89 -19.22 -25.46
N ILE A 64 -8.11 -18.78 -25.11
CA ILE A 64 -9.40 -19.49 -25.29
C ILE A 64 -10.21 -18.82 -26.41
#